data_AF-A0A559VBT8-F1
#
_entry.id   AF-A0A559VBT8-F1
#
_cell.length_a   1.000
_cell.length_b   1.000
_cell.length_c   1.000
_cell.angle_alpha   90.00
_cell.angle_beta   90.00
_cell.angle_gamma   90.00
#
_symmetry.space_group_name_H-M   'P 1'
#
loop_
_entity.id
_entity.type
_entity.pdbx_description
1 polymer ?
#
loop_
_entity_poly.entity_id
_entity_poly.type
_entity_poly.pdbx_seq_one_letter_code
_entity_poly.pdbx_strand_id
1 'polypeptide(L)' 'MPDDEEREPVYWFCNDCGEEVDDETATCCDDGENEPSYDD' A
#
# COMPACT_ATOMS: atom_id res chain seq x y z
N MET A 1 1.51 2.10 -23.68
CA MET A 1 1.84 2.58 -22.33
C MET A 1 2.02 1.29 -21.56
N PRO A 2 3.22 0.96 -21.06
CA PRO A 2 3.37 -0.26 -20.29
C PRO A 2 2.47 -0.10 -19.07
N ASP A 3 1.47 -0.95 -18.98
CA ASP A 3 0.53 -1.01 -17.87
C ASP A 3 1.32 -1.06 -16.57
N ASP A 4 1.03 -0.11 -15.67
CA ASP A 4 1.56 -0.07 -14.31
C ASP A 4 1.12 -1.31 -13.50
N GLU A 5 0.24 -2.14 -14.07
CA GLU A 5 -0.37 -3.36 -13.54
C GLU A 5 0.60 -4.55 -13.36
N GLU A 6 1.85 -4.48 -13.82
CA GLU A 6 2.84 -5.56 -13.62
C GLU A 6 3.87 -5.27 -12.50
N ARG A 7 3.78 -4.12 -11.83
CA ARG A 7 4.70 -3.77 -10.75
C ARG A 7 4.16 -4.31 -9.44
N GLU A 8 4.87 -5.24 -8.82
CA GLU A 8 4.54 -5.63 -7.45
C GLU A 8 4.86 -4.46 -6.52
N PRO A 9 3.92 -4.06 -5.63
CA PRO A 9 4.19 -3.00 -4.66
C PRO A 9 5.32 -3.43 -3.72
N VAL A 10 6.19 -2.47 -3.40
CA VAL A 10 7.36 -2.71 -2.55
C VAL A 10 6.96 -2.78 -1.08
N TYR A 11 5.99 -1.96 -0.68
CA TYR A 11 5.39 -1.97 0.64
C TYR A 11 3.98 -1.39 0.60
N TRP A 12 3.20 -1.65 1.65
CA TRP A 12 1.85 -1.12 1.81
C TRP A 12 1.86 -0.02 2.88
N PHE A 13 1.11 1.04 2.62
CA PHE A 13 1.05 2.19 3.51
C PHE A 13 -0.40 2.50 3.87
N CYS A 14 -0.64 2.69 5.16
CA CYS A 14 -1.93 3.08 5.69
C CYS A 14 -2.08 4.60 5.57
N ASN A 15 -2.87 5.07 4.60
CA ASN A 15 -3.00 6.52 4.31
C ASN A 15 -3.62 7.29 5.48
N ASP A 16 -4.54 6.65 6.21
CA ASP A 16 -5.29 7.28 7.30
C ASP A 16 -4.40 7.55 8.52
N CYS A 17 -3.63 6.54 8.95
CA CYS A 17 -2.75 6.65 10.11
C CYS A 17 -1.36 7.20 9.78
N GLY A 18 -0.96 7.12 8.50
CA GLY A 18 0.37 7.49 8.06
C GLY A 18 1.45 6.49 8.47
N GLU A 19 1.13 5.19 8.52
CA GLU A 19 2.05 4.15 8.99
C GLU A 19 2.27 3.07 7.91
N GLU A 20 3.49 2.54 7.82
CA GLU A 20 3.82 1.42 6.94
C GLU A 20 3.27 0.12 7.53
N VAL A 21 2.71 -0.74 6.68
CA VAL A 21 2.12 -2.02 7.09
C VAL A 21 2.74 -3.18 6.32
N ASP A 22 2.66 -4.38 6.90
CA ASP A 22 3.28 -5.58 6.33
C ASP A 22 2.70 -5.96 4.96
N ASP A 23 1.37 -5.86 4.76
CA ASP A 23 0.67 -6.33 3.55
C ASP A 23 -0.67 -5.60 3.32
N GLU A 24 -1.29 -5.77 2.13
CA GLU A 24 -2.61 -5.19 1.78
C GLU A 24 -3.75 -5.59 2.74
N THR A 25 -3.59 -6.75 3.38
CA THR A 25 -4.57 -7.30 4.32
C THR A 25 -4.34 -6.86 5.77
N ALA A 26 -3.24 -6.17 6.04
CA ALA A 26 -2.92 -5.67 7.37
C ALA A 26 -4.02 -4.71 7.83
N THR A 27 -4.42 -4.81 9.10
CA THR A 27 -5.44 -3.91 9.66
C THR A 27 -4.84 -2.52 9.85
N CYS A 28 -5.12 -1.63 8.89
CA CYS A 28 -4.92 -0.19 9.03
C CYS A 28 -5.92 0.34 10.07
N CYS A 29 -5.52 1.34 10.86
CA CYS A 29 -6.15 1.61 12.16
C CYS A 29 -7.65 1.89 12.04
N ASP A 30 -8.46 0.89 12.42
CA ASP A 30 -9.93 0.85 12.42
C ASP A 30 -10.65 1.06 11.06
N ASP A 31 -10.35 2.13 10.30
CA ASP A 31 -11.10 2.53 9.10
C ASP A 31 -10.23 2.95 7.90
N GLY A 32 -8.90 2.93 8.04
CA GLY A 32 -8.03 3.35 6.95
C GLY A 32 -7.86 2.28 5.87
N GLU A 33 -7.66 2.72 4.63
CA GLU A 33 -7.33 1.85 3.50
C GLU A 33 -5.81 1.75 3.30
N ASN A 34 -5.34 0.56 2.95
CA ASN A 34 -3.95 0.33 2.58
C ASN A 34 -3.72 0.71 1.13
N GLU A 35 -2.75 1.56 0.89
CA GLU A 35 -2.32 1.96 -0.45
C GLU A 35 -0.98 1.31 -0.80
N PRO A 36 -0.85 0.77 -2.03
CA PRO A 36 0.40 0.22 -2.51
C PRO A 36 1.42 1.32 -2.80
N SER A 37 2.65 1.15 -2.32
CA SER A 37 3.78 2.03 -2.64
C SER A 37 4.77 1.33 -3.57
N TYR A 38 5.27 2.07 -4.56
CA TYR A 38 6.19 1.58 -5.59
C TYR A 38 7.49 2.40 -5.55
N ASP A 39 8.64 1.74 -5.64
CA ASP A 39 9.95 2.41 -5.76
C ASP A 39 10.21 2.76 -7.24
N ASP A 40 10.57 4.02 -7.53
CA ASP A 40 10.77 4.59 -8.89
C ASP A 40 12.17 4.36 -9.46
#